data_AF-A0AB38DW77-F1
#
_entry.id   AF-A0AB38DW77-F1
#
_cell.length_a   1.000
_cell.length_b   1.000
_cell.length_c   1.000
_cell.angle_alpha   90.00
_cell.angle_beta   90.00
_cell.angle_gamma   90.00
#
_symmetry.space_group_name_H-M   'P 1'
#
loop_
_entity.id
_entity.type
_entity.pdbx_description
1 polymer ?
#
loop_
_entity_poly.entity_id
_entity_poly.type
_entity_poly.pdbx_seq_one_letter_code
_entity_poly.pdbx_strand_id
1 'polypeptide(L)' 'MDGERSLIARSYIDTPSEAHFLSIDVAGESRLLKDADLLESLWLFAQAQLRREGKLQLCWLSGRDNGYEPVPADSTPLE' A
#
# COMPACT_ATOMS: atom_id res chain seq x y z
N MET A 1 -2.64 23.50 0.25
CA MET A 1 -2.50 22.61 -0.91
C MET A 1 -1.61 21.48 -0.45
N ASP A 2 -2.22 20.35 -0.11
CA ASP A 2 -1.49 19.10 -0.02
C ASP A 2 -0.91 18.82 -1.41
N GLY A 3 0.42 18.78 -1.53
CA GLY A 3 1.09 18.54 -2.80
C GLY A 3 0.73 17.17 -3.40
N GLU A 4 1.28 16.85 -4.57
CA GLU A 4 1.11 15.52 -5.15
C GLU A 4 1.51 14.44 -4.12
N ARG A 5 0.66 13.42 -4.00
CA ARG A 5 0.87 12.29 -3.09
C ARG A 5 0.94 11.01 -3.90
N SER A 6 2.00 10.24 -3.71
CA SER A 6 2.25 9.01 -4.46
C SER A 6 2.66 7.88 -3.53
N LEU A 7 2.05 6.71 -3.70
CA LEU A 7 2.41 5.51 -2.96
C LEU A 7 3.41 4.67 -3.74
N ILE A 8 4.48 4.26 -3.08
CA ILE A 8 5.51 3.42 -3.68
C ILE A 8 5.32 1.98 -3.22
N ALA A 9 5.08 1.08 -4.17
CA ALA A 9 4.95 -0.35 -3.93
C ALA A 9 5.97 -1.15 -4.75
N ARG A 10 6.38 -2.30 -4.22
CA ARG A 10 7.30 -3.24 -4.87
C ARG A 10 6.67 -4.62 -4.94
N SER A 11 6.87 -5.30 -6.07
CA SER A 11 6.48 -6.70 -6.27
C SER A 11 7.68 -7.47 -6.81
N TYR A 12 7.69 -8.79 -6.60
CA TYR A 12 8.77 -9.68 -7.02
C TYR A 12 8.29 -10.61 -8.14
N ILE A 13 9.21 -11.03 -8.99
CA ILE A 13 8.89 -11.90 -10.15
C ILE A 13 8.56 -13.33 -9.70
N ASP A 14 9.20 -13.76 -8.62
CA ASP A 14 9.08 -15.07 -7.99
C ASP A 14 7.82 -15.20 -7.13
N THR A 15 7.32 -14.09 -6.55
CA THR A 15 6.02 -14.01 -5.87
C THR A 15 5.10 -12.96 -6.53
N PRO A 16 4.60 -13.24 -7.75
CA PRO A 16 3.88 -12.24 -8.54
C PRO A 16 2.52 -11.85 -7.95
N SER A 17 1.97 -12.62 -7.02
CA SER A 17 0.74 -12.27 -6.29
C SER A 17 0.98 -11.35 -5.08
N GLU A 18 2.23 -11.06 -4.74
CA GLU A 18 2.61 -10.25 -3.59
C GLU A 18 3.03 -8.83 -4.01
N ALA A 19 2.63 -7.84 -3.22
CA ALA A 19 3.16 -6.49 -3.31
C ALA A 19 3.29 -5.82 -1.93
N HIS A 20 4.37 -5.05 -1.78
CA HIS A 20 4.75 -4.42 -0.53
C HIS A 20 4.78 -2.90 -0.73
N PHE A 21 3.93 -2.18 -0.01
CA PHE A 21 4.04 -0.73 0.11
C PHE A 21 5.25 -0.36 0.96
N LEU A 22 6.06 0.57 0.47
CA LEU A 22 7.35 0.93 1.09
C LEU A 22 7.32 2.32 1.70
N SER A 23 6.73 3.28 0.99
CA SER A 23 6.71 4.68 1.40
C SER A 23 5.58 5.44 0.71
N ILE A 24 5.32 6.63 1.22
CA ILE A 24 4.51 7.65 0.57
C ILE A 24 5.40 8.85 0.27
N ASP A 25 5.33 9.34 -0.96
CA ASP A 25 5.86 10.65 -1.34
C ASP A 25 4.78 11.70 -1.12
N VAL A 26 5.13 12.77 -0.42
CA VAL A 26 4.25 13.93 -0.20
C VAL A 26 5.03 15.18 -0.52
N ALA A 27 4.61 15.90 -1.55
CA ALA A 27 5.28 17.12 -2.00
C ALA A 27 6.78 16.93 -2.30
N GLY A 28 7.17 15.76 -2.82
CA GLY A 28 8.55 15.43 -3.18
C GLY A 28 9.41 14.90 -2.03
N GLU A 29 8.84 14.73 -0.83
CA GLU A 29 9.50 14.07 0.29
C GLU A 29 8.94 12.67 0.53
N SER A 30 9.81 11.67 0.46
CA SER A 30 9.47 10.27 0.74
C SER A 30 9.61 9.95 2.22
N ARG A 31 8.57 9.36 2.82
CA ARG A 31 8.56 8.88 4.21
C ARG A 31 7.82 7.55 4.34
N LEU A 32 8.04 6.85 5.46
CA LEU A 32 7.22 5.69 5.82
C LEU A 32 5.75 6.09 5.97
N LEU A 33 4.86 5.14 5.65
CA LEU A 33 3.44 5.29 5.92
C LEU A 33 3.21 5.33 7.43
N LYS A 34 2.19 6.07 7.83
CA LYS A 34 1.67 6.13 9.20
C LYS A 34 0.22 5.67 9.17
N ASP A 35 -0.33 5.33 10.33
CA ASP A 35 -1.73 4.87 10.42
C ASP A 35 -2.72 5.89 9.84
N ALA A 36 -2.43 7.19 9.94
CA ALA A 36 -3.25 8.24 9.32
C ALA A 36 -3.31 8.15 7.79
N ASP A 37 -2.21 7.73 7.14
CA ASP A 37 -2.17 7.58 5.68
C ASP A 37 -3.04 6.41 5.20
N LEU A 38 -3.26 5.40 6.07
CA LEU A 38 -4.11 4.24 5.80
C LEU A 38 -5.60 4.60 5.77
N LEU A 39 -5.97 5.78 6.27
CA LEU A 39 -7.36 6.26 6.27
C LEU A 39 -7.68 7.12 5.04
N GLU A 40 -6.67 7.48 4.25
CA GLU A 40 -6.82 8.37 3.10
C GLU A 40 -7.33 7.62 1.88
N SER A 41 -8.11 8.30 1.02
CA SER A 41 -8.64 7.71 -0.21
C SER A 41 -7.57 7.12 -1.12
N LEU A 42 -6.38 7.74 -1.17
CA LEU A 42 -5.26 7.26 -1.97
C LEU A 42 -4.84 5.83 -1.58
N TRP A 43 -4.86 5.52 -0.28
CA TRP A 43 -4.55 4.18 0.22
C TRP A 43 -5.58 3.15 -0.25
N LEU A 44 -6.87 3.47 -0.17
CA LEU A 44 -7.95 2.59 -0.65
C LEU A 44 -7.85 2.34 -2.16
N PHE A 45 -7.63 3.40 -2.96
CA PHE A 45 -7.47 3.28 -4.41
C PHE A 45 -6.24 2.45 -4.79
N ALA A 46 -5.10 2.64 -4.12
CA ALA A 46 -3.89 1.90 -4.43
C ALA A 46 -4.04 0.40 -4.15
N GLN A 47 -4.68 0.04 -3.03
CA GLN A 47 -5.00 -1.35 -2.73
C GLN A 47 -5.90 -1.98 -3.80
N ALA A 48 -6.99 -1.30 -4.15
CA ALA A 48 -7.92 -1.78 -5.17
C ALA A 48 -7.22 -1.96 -6.53
N GLN A 49 -6.37 -1.01 -6.92
CA GLN A 49 -5.63 -1.10 -8.17
C GLN A 49 -4.65 -2.27 -8.17
N LEU A 50 -3.84 -2.44 -7.12
CA LEU A 50 -2.91 -3.57 -7.03
C LEU A 50 -3.64 -4.92 -7.04
N ARG A 51 -4.79 -5.03 -6.38
CA ARG A 51 -5.63 -6.24 -6.42
C ARG A 51 -6.16 -6.53 -7.82
N ARG A 52 -6.58 -5.50 -8.57
CA ARG A 52 -7.00 -5.65 -9.98
C ARG A 52 -5.85 -6.14 -10.87
N GLU A 53 -4.62 -5.76 -10.57
CA GLU A 53 -3.40 -6.26 -11.22
C GLU A 53 -2.95 -7.65 -10.72
N GLY A 54 -3.77 -8.32 -9.90
CA GLY A 54 -3.51 -9.68 -9.39
C GLY A 54 -2.64 -9.74 -8.13
N LYS A 55 -2.34 -8.61 -7.49
CA LYS A 55 -1.61 -8.56 -6.21
C LYS A 55 -2.58 -8.80 -5.05
N LEU A 56 -2.79 -10.07 -4.73
CA LEU A 56 -3.73 -10.51 -3.69
C LEU A 56 -3.16 -10.38 -2.28
N GLN A 57 -1.83 -10.50 -2.14
CA GLN A 57 -1.13 -10.43 -0.88
C GLN A 57 -0.44 -9.08 -0.78
N LEU A 58 -1.03 -8.19 0.03
CA LEU A 58 -0.53 -6.83 0.21
C LEU A 58 0.02 -6.66 1.62
N CYS A 59 1.22 -6.09 1.72
CA CYS A 59 1.86 -5.73 2.99
C CYS A 59 2.33 -4.27 2.92
N TRP A 60 2.55 -3.63 4.07
CA TRP A 60 3.13 -2.29 4.12
C TRP A 60 4.24 -2.19 5.15
N LEU A 61 5.28 -1.42 4.82
CA LEU A 61 6.43 -1.21 5.67
C LEU A 61 6.07 -0.20 6.77
N SER A 62 5.58 -0.71 7.90
CA SER A 62 5.20 0.10 9.04
C SER A 62 6.37 0.51 9.93
N GLY A 63 7.50 -0.20 9.82
CA GLY A 63 8.63 -0.02 10.72
C GLY A 63 8.38 -0.52 12.14
N ARG A 64 7.25 -1.21 12.38
CA ARG A 64 6.90 -1.86 13.65
C ARG A 64 7.21 -3.36 13.60
N ASP A 65 7.58 -3.95 14.74
CA ASP A 65 7.91 -5.38 14.85
C ASP A 65 8.90 -5.86 13.76
N ASN A 66 8.54 -6.86 12.95
CA ASN A 66 9.32 -7.36 11.81
C ASN A 66 9.36 -6.40 10.60
N GLY A 67 8.87 -5.17 10.76
CA GLY A 67 8.93 -4.07 9.81
C GLY A 67 7.75 -3.99 8.84
N TYR A 68 7.08 -5.11 8.55
CA TYR A 68 5.93 -5.18 7.65
C TYR A 68 4.66 -5.64 8.35
N GLU A 69 3.54 -5.03 7.99
CA GLU A 69 2.21 -5.41 8.43
C GLU A 69 1.32 -5.80 7.24
N PRO A 70 0.44 -6.80 7.38
CA PRO A 70 -0.48 -7.18 6.33
C PRO A 70 -1.53 -6.09 6.12
N VAL A 71 -1.90 -5.87 4.88
CA VAL A 71 -3.02 -5.02 4.52
C VAL A 71 -4.28 -5.88 4.53
N PRO A 72 -5.29 -5.55 5.35
CA PRO A 72 -6.51 -6.34 5.42
C PRO A 72 -7.14 -6.45 4.03
N ALA A 73 -7.50 -7.67 3.63
CA ALA A 73 -8.31 -7.87 2.45
C ALA A 73 -9.62 -7.09 2.64
N ASP A 74 -9.97 -6.26 1.66
CA ASP A 74 -11.29 -5.63 1.64
C ASP A 74 -12.32 -6.74 1.81
N SER A 75 -13.07 -6.69 2.90
CA SER A 75 -14.22 -7.57 3.12
C SER A 75 -15.38 -7.04 2.30
N THR A 76 -15.19 -6.83 1.00
CA THR A 76 -16.28 -6.64 0.06
C THR A 76 -16.51 -7.97 -0.63
N PRO A 77 -17.63 -8.66 -0.34
CA PRO A 77 -18.06 -9.78 -1.15
C PRO A 77 -18.17 -9.30 -2.59
N LEU A 78 -17.58 -10.05 -3.51
CA LEU A 78 -17.85 -9.94 -4.93
C LEU A 78 -19.34 -10.32 -5.13
N GLU A 79 -20.23 -9.32 -5.23
CA GLU A 79 -21.56 -9.51 -5.84
C GLU A 79 -21.48 -9.36 -7.36
#